data_AF-A0A9P6YFC3-F1
#
_entry.id   AF-A0A9P6YFC3-F1
#
_cell.length_a   1.000
_cell.length_b   1.000
_cell.length_c   1.000
_cell.angle_alpha   90.00
_cell.angle_beta   90.00
_cell.angle_gamma   90.00
#
_symmetry.space_group_name_H-M   'P 1'
#
loop_
_entity.id
_entity.type
_entity.pdbx_description
1 polymer ?
#
loop_
_entity_poly.entity_id
_entity_poly.type
_entity_poly.pdbx_seq_one_letter_code
_entity_poly.pdbx_strand_id
1 'polypeptide(L)'
;MKLVEEIDSYNVGTLLTLSQYRAFQIRFPIEATEGLDTRMEGIASEIALELEAGRKYNVCSDKQKAVFYYFNSIKLWKTASSGRKAQVVPHTAQKWEKRLKEDPS
;
A
#
# COMPACT_ATOMS: atom_id res chain seq x y z
N MET A 1 7.08 -49.06 14.32
CA MET A 1 6.35 -48.38 13.23
C MET A 1 7.17 -47.17 12.78
N LYS A 2 7.63 -47.15 11.52
CA LYS A 2 8.21 -45.93 10.92
C LYS A 2 7.05 -45.13 10.33
N LEU A 3 6.83 -43.91 10.83
CA LEU A 3 5.95 -42.95 10.17
C LEU A 3 6.65 -42.54 8.88
N VAL A 4 6.25 -43.15 7.76
CA VAL A 4 6.55 -42.59 6.44
C VAL A 4 5.62 -41.40 6.33
N GLU A 5 6.14 -40.20 6.60
CA GLU A 5 5.46 -38.96 6.23
C GLU A 5 5.29 -39.00 4.71
N GLU A 6 4.09 -39.35 4.27
CA GLU A 6 3.67 -39.21 2.89
C GLU A 6 3.63 -37.71 2.60
N ILE A 7 4.74 -37.20 2.05
CA ILE A 7 4.87 -35.80 1.69
C ILE A 7 3.90 -35.55 0.54
N ASP A 8 2.72 -35.05 0.88
CA ASP A 8 1.69 -34.63 -0.08
C ASP A 8 2.30 -33.64 -1.09
N SER A 9 2.21 -33.98 -2.38
CA SER A 9 2.71 -33.17 -3.49
C SER A 9 2.19 -31.72 -3.47
N TYR A 10 0.98 -31.51 -2.92
CA TYR A 10 0.39 -30.18 -2.75
C TYR A 10 1.14 -29.31 -1.74
N ASN A 11 1.68 -29.91 -0.67
CA ASN A 11 2.50 -29.20 0.31
C ASN A 11 3.85 -28.78 -0.28
N VAL A 12 4.46 -29.62 -1.13
CA VAL A 12 5.74 -29.31 -1.78
C VAL A 12 5.59 -28.13 -2.73
N GLY A 13 4.53 -28.09 -3.52
CA GLY A 13 4.22 -26.96 -4.41
C GLY A 13 4.05 -25.66 -3.64
N THR A 14 3.29 -25.69 -2.54
CA THR A 14 3.06 -24.50 -1.70
C THR A 14 4.35 -23.98 -1.07
N LEU A 15 5.20 -24.88 -0.55
CA LEU A 15 6.48 -24.53 0.05
C LEU A 15 7.47 -23.99 -0.99
N LEU A 16 7.51 -24.58 -2.19
CA LEU A 16 8.34 -24.10 -3.29
C LEU A 16 7.93 -22.68 -3.69
N THR A 17 6.64 -22.43 -3.80
CA THR A 17 6.08 -21.12 -4.17
C THR A 17 6.43 -20.07 -3.12
N LEU A 18 6.32 -20.40 -1.82
CA LEU A 18 6.70 -19.50 -0.72
C LEU A 18 8.21 -19.21 -0.69
N SER A 19 9.05 -20.22 -0.97
CA SER A 19 10.50 -20.04 -1.02
C SER A 19 10.93 -19.13 -2.18
N GLN A 20 10.30 -19.30 -3.35
CA GLN A 20 10.51 -18.45 -4.52
C GLN A 20 10.04 -17.02 -4.26
N TYR A 21 8.89 -16.85 -3.61
CA TYR A 21 8.38 -15.53 -3.22
C TYR A 21 9.33 -14.80 -2.27
N ARG A 22 9.86 -15.49 -1.24
CA ARG A 22 10.87 -14.92 -0.33
C ARG A 22 12.16 -14.53 -1.06
N ALA A 23 12.65 -15.39 -1.95
CA ALA A 23 13.83 -15.08 -2.77
C ALA A 23 13.61 -13.85 -3.67
N PHE A 24 12.39 -13.69 -4.19
CA PHE A 24 12.01 -12.52 -4.98
C PHE A 24 11.91 -11.25 -4.14
N GLN A 25 11.41 -11.34 -2.91
CA GLN A 25 11.36 -10.19 -1.98
C GLN A 25 12.75 -9.71 -1.55
N ILE A 26 13.70 -10.62 -1.31
CA ILE A 26 15.10 -10.27 -0.98
C ILE A 26 15.77 -9.47 -2.11
N ARG A 27 15.29 -9.64 -3.34
CA ARG A 27 15.80 -8.94 -4.53
C ARG A 27 15.45 -7.45 -4.56
N PHE A 28 14.47 -7.01 -3.77
CA PHE A 28 14.16 -5.60 -3.58
C PHE A 28 14.80 -5.10 -2.29
N PRO A 29 15.68 -4.08 -2.33
CA PRO A 29 16.32 -3.59 -1.13
C PRO A 29 15.29 -2.97 -0.18
N ILE A 30 15.23 -3.50 1.04
CA ILE A 30 14.37 -3.00 2.13
C ILE A 30 14.65 -1.51 2.40
N GLU A 31 15.91 -1.09 2.29
CA GLU A 31 16.36 0.31 2.45
C GLU A 31 15.66 1.28 1.48
N ALA A 32 15.35 0.85 0.25
CA ALA A 32 14.63 1.69 -0.71
C ALA A 32 13.16 1.90 -0.31
N THR A 33 12.58 0.93 0.42
CA THR A 33 11.21 1.04 0.94
C THR A 33 11.12 1.92 2.18
N GLU A 34 12.14 1.90 3.06
CA GLU A 34 12.20 2.76 4.25
C GLU A 34 12.34 4.24 3.89
N GLY A 35 13.13 4.56 2.86
CA GLY A 35 13.23 5.92 2.34
C GLY A 35 11.90 6.42 1.74
N LEU A 36 11.14 5.53 1.10
CA LEU A 36 9.83 5.86 0.54
C LEU A 36 8.77 6.05 1.64
N ASP A 37 8.73 5.17 2.64
CA ASP A 37 7.85 5.28 3.81
C ASP A 37 8.06 6.63 4.51
N THR A 38 9.31 7.00 4.78
CA THR A 38 9.66 8.27 5.45
C THR A 38 9.21 9.48 4.64
N ARG A 39 9.40 9.45 3.31
CA ARG A 39 8.96 10.53 2.42
C ARG A 39 7.44 10.65 2.38
N MET A 40 6.72 9.53 2.29
CA MET A 40 5.25 9.53 2.22
C MET A 40 4.61 9.98 3.53
N GLU A 41 5.21 9.62 4.67
CA GLU A 41 4.82 10.13 5.98
C GLU A 41 5.09 11.63 6.14
N GLY A 42 6.22 12.11 5.62
CA GLY A 42 6.54 13.54 5.56
C GLY A 42 5.51 14.33 4.76
N ILE A 43 5.20 13.87 3.53
CA ILE A 43 4.20 14.50 2.66
C ILE A 43 2.82 14.48 3.31
N ALA A 44 2.43 13.38 3.96
CA ALA A 44 1.14 13.31 4.68
C ALA A 44 1.07 14.35 5.80
N SER A 45 2.17 14.57 6.52
CA SER A 45 2.27 15.58 7.58
C SER A 45 2.20 17.00 7.02
N GLU A 46 2.88 17.28 5.90
CA GLU A 46 2.77 18.56 5.19
C GLU A 46 1.33 18.87 4.79
N ILE A 47 0.62 17.90 4.19
CA ILE A 47 -0.78 18.04 3.77
C ILE A 47 -1.67 18.36 4.98
N ALA A 48 -1.45 17.70 6.12
CA ALA A 48 -2.22 17.97 7.33
C ALA A 48 -2.01 19.42 7.81
N LEU A 49 -0.75 19.89 7.84
CA LEU A 49 -0.43 21.27 8.21
C LEU A 49 -1.00 22.30 7.23
N GLU A 50 -0.96 22.02 5.92
CA GLU A 50 -1.52 22.89 4.89
C GLU A 50 -3.04 23.07 5.01
N LEU A 51 -3.76 22.01 5.41
CA LEU A 51 -5.21 22.06 5.64
C LEU A 51 -5.57 22.84 6.91
N GLU A 52 -4.83 22.64 8.00
CA GLU A 52 -5.01 23.40 9.25
C GLU A 52 -4.73 24.90 9.05
N ALA A 53 -3.81 25.24 8.14
CA ALA A 53 -3.55 26.63 7.73
C ALA A 53 -4.69 27.26 6.91
N GLY A 54 -5.84 26.60 6.76
CA GLY A 54 -7.04 27.17 6.16
C GLY A 54 -7.04 27.20 4.63
N ARG A 55 -6.04 26.62 3.97
CA ARG A 55 -6.00 26.48 2.51
C ARG A 55 -6.94 25.36 2.05
N LYS A 56 -8.25 25.63 2.09
CA LYS A 56 -9.28 24.72 1.58
C LYS A 56 -9.32 24.76 0.05
N TYR A 57 -8.51 23.93 -0.59
CA TYR A 57 -8.68 23.66 -2.03
C TYR A 57 -9.79 22.62 -2.23
N ASN A 58 -10.76 22.92 -3.10
CA ASN A 58 -11.77 21.93 -3.51
C ASN A 58 -11.16 20.79 -4.35
N VAL A 59 -9.99 21.07 -4.94
CA VAL A 59 -9.27 20.16 -5.83
C VAL A 59 -8.25 19.40 -5.01
N CYS A 60 -8.33 18.07 -5.02
CA CYS A 60 -7.31 17.24 -4.40
C CYS A 60 -5.96 17.42 -5.11
N SER A 61 -4.94 17.80 -4.35
CA SER A 61 -3.58 17.95 -4.83
C SER A 61 -2.99 16.60 -5.27
N ASP A 62 -2.04 16.62 -6.20
CA ASP A 62 -1.32 15.40 -6.60
C ASP A 62 -0.54 14.78 -5.44
N LYS A 63 -0.12 15.60 -4.46
CA LYS A 63 0.45 15.10 -3.19
C LYS A 63 -0.54 14.20 -2.45
N GLN A 64 -1.82 14.59 -2.37
CA GLN A 64 -2.86 13.81 -1.70
C GLN A 64 -3.16 12.50 -2.44
N LYS A 65 -3.17 12.54 -3.77
CA LYS A 65 -3.30 11.32 -4.59
C LYS A 65 -2.14 10.36 -4.34
N ALA A 66 -0.90 10.86 -4.34
CA ALA A 66 0.29 10.04 -4.12
C ALA A 66 0.27 9.34 -2.75
N VAL A 67 -0.07 10.08 -1.69
CA VAL A 67 -0.23 9.52 -0.34
C VAL A 67 -1.34 8.47 -0.32
N PHE A 68 -2.49 8.75 -0.94
CA PHE A 68 -3.59 7.78 -0.99
C PHE A 68 -3.18 6.48 -1.69
N TYR A 69 -2.59 6.57 -2.88
CA TYR A 69 -2.14 5.41 -3.66
C TYR A 69 -1.08 4.61 -2.93
N TYR A 70 -0.12 5.29 -2.29
CA TYR A 70 0.90 4.62 -1.50
C TYR A 70 0.30 3.76 -0.38
N PHE A 71 -0.55 4.36 0.46
CA PHE A 71 -1.12 3.63 1.59
C PHE A 71 -2.15 2.57 1.16
N ASN A 72 -2.94 2.82 0.11
CA ASN A 72 -3.96 1.89 -0.35
C ASN A 72 -3.39 0.74 -1.19
N SER A 73 -2.49 1.01 -2.13
CA SER A 73 -1.99 0.02 -3.09
C SER A 73 -0.69 -0.66 -2.63
N ILE A 74 0.21 0.08 -1.98
CA ILE A 74 1.51 -0.46 -1.55
C ILE A 74 1.43 -1.00 -0.12
N LYS A 75 0.91 -0.22 0.84
CA LYS A 75 0.73 -0.67 2.24
C LYS A 75 -0.55 -1.47 2.46
N LEU A 76 -1.41 -1.60 1.45
CA LEU A 76 -2.65 -2.38 1.46
C LEU A 76 -3.64 -1.96 2.57
N TRP A 77 -3.62 -0.69 2.97
CA TRP A 77 -4.57 -0.15 3.93
C TRP A 77 -5.97 -0.01 3.34
N LYS A 78 -6.98 -0.10 4.21
CA LYS A 78 -8.38 0.16 3.83
C LYS A 78 -8.54 1.59 3.32
N THR A 79 -9.41 1.77 2.33
CA THR A 79 -9.70 3.06 1.66
C THR A 79 -10.02 4.19 2.61
N ALA A 80 -10.80 3.92 3.67
CA ALA A 80 -11.14 4.93 4.67
C ALA A 80 -9.89 5.42 5.42
N SER A 81 -8.97 4.52 5.77
CA SER A 81 -7.73 4.85 6.47
C SER A 81 -6.77 5.60 5.55
N SER A 82 -6.58 5.13 4.32
CA SER A 82 -5.74 5.81 3.32
C SER A 82 -6.28 7.19 2.96
N GLY A 83 -7.60 7.32 2.83
CA GLY A 83 -8.27 8.59 2.56
C GLY A 83 -8.11 9.59 3.71
N ARG A 84 -8.24 9.13 4.96
CA ARG A 84 -7.97 9.96 6.14
C ARG A 84 -6.51 10.42 6.17
N LYS A 85 -5.56 9.52 5.90
CA LYS A 85 -4.12 9.84 5.88
C LYS A 85 -3.79 10.88 4.80
N ALA A 86 -4.42 10.79 3.64
CA ALA A 86 -4.29 11.76 2.55
C ALA A 86 -5.17 13.02 2.72
N GLN A 87 -5.90 13.16 3.83
CA GLN A 87 -6.83 14.27 4.12
C GLN A 87 -7.85 14.51 2.99
N VAL A 88 -8.38 13.43 2.41
CA VAL A 88 -9.40 13.48 1.35
C VAL A 88 -10.77 13.07 1.85
N VAL A 89 -11.80 13.72 1.30
CA VAL A 89 -13.19 13.46 1.64
C VAL A 89 -13.55 12.02 1.26
N PRO A 90 -14.33 11.28 2.08
CA PRO A 90 -14.62 9.87 1.86
C PRO A 90 -15.15 9.51 0.46
N HIS A 91 -16.03 10.34 -0.11
CA HIS A 91 -16.58 10.10 -1.46
C HIS A 91 -15.51 10.10 -2.57
N THR A 92 -14.48 10.95 -2.44
CA THR A 92 -13.36 11.04 -3.39
C THR A 92 -12.47 9.82 -3.27
N ALA A 93 -12.17 9.39 -2.03
CA ALA A 93 -11.38 8.20 -1.77
C ALA A 93 -12.04 6.93 -2.36
N GLN A 94 -13.36 6.78 -2.21
CA GLN A 94 -14.12 5.68 -2.83
C GLN A 94 -14.05 5.72 -4.36
N LYS A 95 -14.18 6.92 -4.95
CA LYS A 95 -14.07 7.08 -6.40
C LYS A 95 -12.68 6.70 -6.92
N TRP A 96 -11.63 7.02 -6.17
CA TRP A 96 -10.26 6.64 -6.51
C TRP A 96 -10.02 5.14 -6.36
N GLU A 97 -10.53 4.52 -5.30
CA GLU A 97 -10.49 3.05 -5.14
C GLU A 97 -11.19 2.33 -6.30
N LYS A 98 -12.37 2.82 -6.73
CA LYS A 98 -13.08 2.23 -7.87
C LYS A 98 -12.23 2.28 -9.15
N ARG A 99 -11.58 3.43 -9.40
CA ARG A 99 -10.68 3.61 -10.55
C ARG A 99 -9.46 2.69 -10.49
N LEU A 100 -8.86 2.49 -9.31
CA LEU A 100 -7.74 1.55 -9.12
C LEU A 100 -8.10 0.12 -9.45
N LYS A 101 -9.33 -0.29 -9.14
CA LYS A 101 -9.82 -1.64 -9.43
C LYS A 101 -10.17 -1.82 -10.91
N GLU A 102 -10.62 -0.77 -11.57
CA GLU A 102 -10.95 -0.77 -12.99
C GLU A 102 -9.70 -0.73 -13.87
N ASP A 103 -8.66 0.00 -13.46
CA ASP A 103 -7.41 0.14 -14.19
C ASP A 103 -6.19 0.07 -13.24
N PRO A 104 -5.70 -1.14 -12.95
CA PRO A 104 -4.51 -1.36 -12.14
C PRO A 104 -3.25 -1.19 -13.01
N SER A 105 -3.01 0.05 -13.48
CA SER A 105 -1.80 0.37 -14.26
C SER A 105 -0.53 0.42 -13.42
#